data_AF-A0A959NE56-F1
#
_entry.id   AF-A0A959NE56-F1
#
_cell.length_a   1.000
_cell.length_b   1.000
_cell.length_c   1.000
_cell.angle_alpha   90.00
_cell.angle_beta   90.00
_cell.angle_gamma   90.00
#
_symmetry.space_group_name_H-M   'P 1'
#
loop_
_entity.id
_entity.type
_entity.pdbx_description
1 polymer ?
#
loop_
_entity_poly.entity_id
_entity_poly.type
_entity_poly.pdbx_seq_one_letter_code
_entity_poly.pdbx_strand_id
1 'polypeptide(L)' 'PVVHQLMGGLRASMGYVGCQNIDEMKEKPEMVKITNAGMTESHVHDVNITKEAPNYRTRT' A
#
# COMPACT_ATOMS: atom_id res chain seq x y z
N PRO A 1 -15.99 6.21 -5.90
CA PRO A 1 -14.74 5.78 -6.59
C PRO A 1 -13.48 5.80 -5.70
N VAL A 2 -13.29 6.80 -4.82
CA VAL A 2 -12.11 6.89 -3.93
C VAL A 2 -12.20 5.97 -2.71
N VAL A 3 -13.32 5.99 -1.99
CA VAL A 3 -13.56 5.13 -0.81
C VAL A 3 -13.41 3.65 -1.17
N HIS A 4 -13.84 3.25 -2.37
CA HIS A 4 -13.66 1.87 -2.85
C HIS A 4 -12.18 1.47 -2.96
N GLN A 5 -11.33 2.36 -3.50
CA GLN A 5 -9.89 2.10 -3.62
C GLN A 5 -9.20 2.08 -2.25
N LEU A 6 -9.58 3.00 -1.35
CA LEU A 6 -9.06 3.03 0.03
C LEU A 6 -9.43 1.77 0.79
N MET A 7 -10.72 1.38 0.76
CA MET A 7 -11.19 0.16 1.41
C MET A 7 -10.62 -1.10 0.75
N GLY A 8 -10.38 -1.08 -0.56
CA GLY A 8 -9.72 -2.16 -1.29
C GLY A 8 -8.28 -2.36 -0.83
N GLY A 9 -7.51 -1.27 -0.74
CA GLY A 9 -6.12 -1.30 -0.25
C GLY A 9 -6.02 -1.81 1.18
N LEU A 10 -6.89 -1.31 2.09
CA LEU A 10 -6.92 -1.76 3.49
C LEU A 10 -7.23 -3.27 3.61
N ARG A 11 -8.21 -3.77 2.87
CA ARG A 11 -8.54 -5.21 2.90
C ARG A 11 -7.42 -6.07 2.31
N ALA A 12 -6.77 -5.60 1.24
CA ALA A 12 -5.61 -6.28 0.68
C ALA A 12 -4.46 -6.36 1.71
N SER A 13 -4.16 -5.25 2.40
CA SER A 13 -3.15 -5.26 3.47
C SER A 13 -3.50 -6.21 4.59
N MET A 14 -4.75 -6.20 5.07
CA MET A 14 -5.24 -7.13 6.10
C MET A 14 -5.08 -8.60 5.67
N GLY A 15 -5.28 -8.90 4.39
CA GLY A 15 -5.02 -10.24 3.83
C GLY A 15 -3.54 -10.63 3.87
N TYR A 16 -2.62 -9.73 3.55
CA TYR A 16 -1.18 -10.01 3.59
C TYR A 16 -0.66 -10.30 4.99
N VAL A 17 -1.22 -9.64 6.01
CA VAL A 17 -0.80 -9.82 7.42
C VAL A 17 -1.70 -10.78 8.21
N GLY A 18 -2.70 -11.40 7.57
CA GLY A 18 -3.58 -12.38 8.20
C GLY A 18 -4.52 -11.81 9.27
N CYS A 19 -4.94 -10.56 9.15
CA CYS A 19 -5.87 -9.91 10.08
C CYS A 19 -7.32 -10.02 9.61
N GLN A 20 -8.21 -10.55 10.46
CA GLN A 20 -9.63 -10.69 10.14
C GLN A 20 -10.45 -9.42 10.41
N ASN A 21 -9.96 -8.53 11.28
CA ASN A 21 -10.63 -7.31 11.67
C ASN A 21 -9.62 -6.18 11.97
N ILE A 22 -10.14 -4.98 12.24
CA ILE A 22 -9.34 -3.77 12.43
C ILE A 22 -8.54 -3.81 13.74
N ASP A 23 -9.06 -4.43 14.78
CA ASP A 23 -8.34 -4.51 16.06
C ASP A 23 -7.12 -5.42 15.92
N GLU A 24 -7.25 -6.53 15.21
CA GLU A 24 -6.11 -7.35 14.83
C GLU A 24 -5.08 -6.61 13.97
N MET A 25 -5.53 -5.76 13.04
CA MET A 25 -4.65 -4.96 12.18
C MET A 25 -3.84 -3.92 12.98
N LYS A 26 -4.32 -3.50 14.15
CA LYS A 26 -3.60 -2.56 15.03
C LYS A 26 -2.54 -3.24 15.88
N GLU A 27 -2.74 -4.52 16.22
CA GLU A 27 -1.92 -5.21 17.24
C GLU A 27 -0.96 -6.26 16.66
N LYS A 28 -1.38 -7.01 15.64
CA LYS A 28 -0.61 -8.14 15.09
C LYS A 28 0.51 -7.75 14.10
N PRO A 29 0.34 -6.77 13.19
CA PRO A 29 1.32 -6.53 12.14
C PRO A 29 2.65 -6.01 12.69
N GLU A 30 3.74 -6.57 12.19
CA GLU A 30 5.08 -6.10 12.49
C GLU A 30 5.54 -5.08 11.44
N MET A 31 6.09 -3.96 11.90
CA MET A 31 6.71 -2.98 11.03
C MET A 31 8.22 -3.15 11.01
N VAL A 32 8.79 -3.06 9.82
CA VAL A 32 10.24 -3.05 9.62
C VAL A 32 10.71 -1.66 9.22
N LYS A 33 11.90 -1.29 9.68
CA LYS A 33 12.53 -0.03 9.28
C LYS A 33 13.16 -0.20 7.90
N ILE A 34 12.78 0.66 6.96
CA ILE A 34 13.35 0.70 5.62
C ILE A 34 14.31 1.89 5.46
N THR A 35 15.16 1.82 4.44
CA THR A 35 16.05 2.91 4.04
C THR A 35 15.39 3.79 2.98
N ASN A 36 15.98 4.96 2.68
CA ASN A 36 15.52 5.78 1.56
C ASN A 36 15.60 5.04 0.22
N ALA A 37 16.62 4.19 0.03
CA ALA A 37 16.71 3.34 -1.15
C ALA A 37 15.53 2.36 -1.23
N GLY A 38 15.17 1.72 -0.11
CA GLY A 38 14.00 0.84 -0.05
C GLY A 38 12.68 1.57 -0.31
N MET A 39 12.58 2.86 0.03
CA MET A 39 11.41 3.68 -0.30
C MET A 39 11.30 3.93 -1.81
N THR A 40 12.42 4.24 -2.48
CA THR A 40 12.46 4.39 -3.94
C THR A 40 12.13 3.07 -4.64
N GLU A 41 12.68 1.95 -4.16
CA GLU A 41 12.38 0.61 -4.66
C GLU A 41 10.90 0.25 -4.51
N SER A 42 10.26 0.67 -3.41
CA SER A 42 8.84 0.40 -3.18
C SER A 42 7.92 1.17 -4.13
N HIS A 43 8.40 2.29 -4.70
CA HIS A 43 7.65 3.04 -5.71
C HIS A 43 7.86 2.47 -7.10
N VAL A 44 6.97 2.81 -8.03
CA VAL A 44 7.21 2.52 -9.45
C VAL A 44 8.51 3.21 -9.87
N HIS A 45 9.49 2.42 -10.31
CA HIS A 45 10.79 2.89 -10.76
C HIS A 45 11.18 2.21 -12.09
N ASP A 46 12.05 2.86 -12.86
CA ASP A 46 12.62 2.38 -14.13
C ASP A 46 11.60 2.03 -15.25
N VAL A 47 10.39 2.62 -15.20
CA VAL A 47 9.35 2.44 -16.22
C VAL A 47 8.62 3.75 -16.54
N ASN A 48 8.18 3.88 -17.79
CA ASN A 48 7.28 4.97 -18.20
C ASN A 48 5.82 4.57 -17.95
N ILE A 49 5.12 5.32 -17.09
CA ILE A 49 3.70 5.10 -16.82
C ILE A 49 2.89 5.62 -18.02
N THR A 50 2.28 4.71 -18.78
CA THR A 50 1.49 5.04 -19.97
C THR A 50 0.00 5.26 -19.67
N LYS A 51 -0.46 4.79 -18.50
CA LYS A 51 -1.83 4.94 -18.02
C LYS A 51 -1.85 5.09 -16.51
N GLU A 52 -2.59 6.08 -16.01
CA GLU A 52 -2.72 6.30 -14.58
C GLU A 52 -3.57 5.20 -13.92
N ALA A 53 -3.08 4.68 -12.79
CA ALA A 53 -3.83 3.75 -11.96
C ALA A 53 -4.76 4.53 -11.01
N PRO A 54 -6.00 4.06 -10.78
CA PRO A 54 -6.99 4.78 -9.97
C PRO A 54 -6.60 4.90 -8.48
N ASN A 55 -5.65 4.09 -8.02
CA ASN A 55 -5.15 4.02 -6.64
C ASN A 55 -3.68 4.46 -6.49
N TYR A 56 -3.02 4.90 -7.55
CA TYR A 56 -1.61 5.31 -7.51
C TYR A 56 -1.46 6.71 -8.11
N ARG A 57 -1.70 7.72 -7.28
CA ARG A 57 -1.53 9.14 -7.65
C ARG A 57 -0.17 9.60 -7.18
N THR A 58 0.76 9.81 -8.10
CA THR A 58 2.02 10.49 -7.82
C THR A 58 1.70 11.93 -7.43
N ARG A 59 1.99 12.28 -6.18
CA ARG A 59 1.92 13.67 -5.73
C ARG A 59 3.09 14.38 -6.39
N THR A 60 2.80 15.29 -7.32
CA THR A 60 3.78 16.25 -7.84
C THR A 60 4.40 17.02 -6.68
#